data_AF-A0A5N5KPH6-F1
#
_entry.id   AF-A0A5N5KPH6-F1
#
_cell.length_a   1.000
_cell.length_b   1.000
_cell.length_c   1.000
_cell.angle_alpha   90.00
_cell.angle_beta   90.00
_cell.angle_gamma   90.00
#
_symmetry.space_group_name_H-M   'P 1'
#
loop_
_entity.id
_entity.type
_entity.pdbx_description
1 polymer ?
#
loop_
_entity_poly.entity_id
_entity_poly.type
_entity_poly.pdbx_seq_one_letter_code
_entity_poly.pdbx_strand_id
1 'polypeptide(L)'
;MIVDDEINAVIVKPFPHGVKLHAIIDACHSGTVLDLPFLCKMDKSGKYVWEDHRPRSGAWKGTSGGEVISFSGYDDDQISAETSALSKITSTGAMTYSFIQAIESGHGNTYGSMLKAMRTTIHKKINKPGGGKLPSLISMLLPGGLFRGGIRQEPQLTASDQFDVFSKHFSL
;
A
#
# COMPACT_ATOMS: atom_id res chain seq x y z
N MET A 1 7.99 -6.23 -18.58
CA MET A 1 7.76 -6.14 -17.13
C MET A 1 9.08 -5.71 -16.52
N ILE A 2 9.10 -4.65 -15.72
CA ILE A 2 10.29 -4.24 -14.96
C ILE A 2 10.29 -5.06 -13.67
N VAL A 3 11.42 -5.66 -13.32
CA VAL A 3 11.51 -6.52 -12.14
C VAL A 3 11.73 -5.67 -10.88
N ASP A 4 11.23 -6.10 -9.72
CA ASP A 4 11.40 -5.45 -8.42
C ASP A 4 12.88 -5.19 -8.09
N ASP A 5 13.75 -6.15 -8.38
CA ASP A 5 15.21 -6.02 -8.29
C ASP A 5 15.75 -4.78 -9.05
N GLU A 6 15.25 -4.54 -10.26
CA GLU A 6 15.67 -3.43 -11.12
C GLU A 6 15.15 -2.09 -10.56
N ILE A 7 13.90 -2.07 -10.10
CA ILE A 7 13.29 -0.89 -9.47
C ILE A 7 14.06 -0.51 -8.21
N ASN A 8 14.35 -1.48 -7.34
CA ASN A 8 15.13 -1.27 -6.12
C ASN A 8 16.54 -0.74 -6.45
N ALA A 9 17.20 -1.32 -7.46
CA ALA A 9 18.54 -0.90 -7.86
C ALA A 9 18.60 0.57 -8.34
N VAL A 10 17.55 1.03 -9.03
CA VAL A 10 17.52 2.39 -9.62
C VAL A 10 16.93 3.42 -8.66
N ILE A 11 15.93 3.06 -7.86
CA ILE A 11 15.15 4.02 -7.05
C ILE A 11 15.49 3.93 -5.56
N VAL A 12 15.72 2.74 -5.01
CA VAL A 12 15.89 2.55 -3.55
C VAL A 12 17.35 2.61 -3.15
N LYS A 13 18.21 1.80 -3.78
CA LYS A 13 19.64 1.72 -3.43
C LYS A 13 20.36 3.06 -3.47
N PRO A 14 20.19 3.94 -4.46
CA PRO A 14 20.96 5.18 -4.52
C PRO A 14 20.43 6.29 -3.59
N PHE A 15 19.33 6.07 -2.84
CA PHE A 15 18.73 7.13 -2.03
C PHE A 15 19.68 7.60 -0.92
N PRO A 16 20.16 8.86 -0.96
CA PRO A 16 21.24 9.31 -0.09
C PRO A 16 20.71 9.79 1.26
N HIS A 17 21.63 9.90 2.21
CA HIS A 17 21.34 10.40 3.56
C HIS A 17 20.61 11.75 3.56
N GLY A 18 19.59 11.85 4.41
CA GLY A 18 18.78 13.07 4.57
C GLY A 18 17.66 13.23 3.55
N VAL A 19 17.51 12.31 2.59
CA VAL A 19 16.41 12.33 1.61
C VAL A 19 15.37 11.28 1.99
N LYS A 20 14.09 11.62 1.79
CA LYS A 20 12.94 10.76 2.07
C LYS A 20 12.13 10.52 0.79
N LEU A 21 11.81 9.26 0.50
CA LEU A 21 10.89 8.85 -0.55
C LEU A 21 9.61 8.32 0.07
N HIS A 22 8.47 8.87 -0.36
CA HIS A 22 7.17 8.24 -0.18
C HIS A 22 6.69 7.70 -1.52
N ALA A 23 6.51 6.38 -1.59
CA ALA A 23 5.91 5.73 -2.74
C ALA A 23 4.46 5.35 -2.44
N ILE A 24 3.58 5.54 -3.43
CA ILE A 24 2.20 5.06 -3.40
C ILE A 24 2.05 4.16 -4.61
N ILE A 25 1.80 2.88 -4.38
CA ILE A 25 1.80 1.85 -5.41
C ILE A 25 0.39 1.31 -5.59
N ASP A 26 -0.14 1.49 -6.80
CA ASP A 26 -1.50 1.14 -7.16
C ASP A 26 -1.51 0.09 -8.28
N ALA A 27 -1.04 -1.10 -7.94
CA ALA A 27 -0.93 -2.23 -8.86
C ALA A 27 -1.24 -3.57 -8.18
N CYS A 28 -1.73 -4.55 -8.95
CA CYS A 28 -1.98 -5.91 -8.48
C CYS A 28 -0.67 -6.58 -8.05
N HIS A 29 -0.65 -7.30 -6.92
CA HIS A 29 0.53 -8.04 -6.44
C HIS A 29 1.79 -7.18 -6.22
N SER A 30 1.62 -5.92 -5.83
CA SER A 30 2.71 -4.93 -5.82
C SER A 30 3.34 -4.65 -4.44
N GLY A 31 2.94 -5.41 -3.40
CA GLY A 31 3.42 -5.20 -2.03
C GLY A 31 4.94 -5.23 -1.86
N THR A 32 5.65 -5.88 -2.79
CA THR A 32 7.11 -6.01 -2.80
C THR A 32 7.79 -5.24 -3.94
N VAL A 33 7.10 -4.36 -4.67
CA VAL A 33 7.65 -3.69 -5.88
C VAL A 33 8.97 -2.94 -5.64
N LEU A 34 9.22 -2.47 -4.42
CA LEU A 34 10.46 -1.77 -4.05
C LEU A 34 11.46 -2.67 -3.29
N ASP A 35 11.15 -3.94 -3.05
CA ASP A 35 11.95 -4.88 -2.24
C ASP A 35 12.41 -4.32 -0.88
N LEU A 36 11.55 -3.54 -0.23
CA LEU A 36 11.92 -2.95 1.05
C LEU A 36 12.01 -4.02 2.15
N PRO A 37 13.00 -3.94 3.05
CA PRO A 37 13.34 -4.99 4.00
C PRO A 37 12.30 -5.21 5.10
N PHE A 38 11.42 -4.24 5.36
CA PHE A 38 10.46 -4.32 6.46
C PHE A 38 9.03 -4.10 5.97
N LEU A 39 8.13 -5.02 6.34
CA LEU A 39 6.70 -4.93 6.10
C LEU A 39 5.97 -4.63 7.40
N CYS A 40 5.22 -3.54 7.43
CA CYS A 40 4.26 -3.25 8.49
C CYS A 40 2.86 -3.67 8.05
N LYS A 41 2.26 -4.57 8.83
CA LYS A 41 0.88 -5.02 8.61
C LYS A 41 0.12 -5.08 9.92
N MET A 42 -1.21 -5.06 9.82
CA MET A 42 -2.06 -5.23 10.98
C MET A 42 -2.18 -6.71 11.33
N ASP A 43 -1.93 -7.05 12.58
CA ASP A 43 -2.13 -8.40 13.10
C ASP A 43 -3.63 -8.68 13.39
N LYS A 44 -3.91 -9.91 13.84
CA LYS A 44 -5.27 -10.35 14.20
C LYS A 44 -5.87 -9.58 15.39
N SER A 45 -5.03 -8.91 16.20
CA SER A 45 -5.46 -8.11 17.35
C SER A 45 -5.79 -6.66 16.99
N GLY A 46 -5.55 -6.25 15.74
CA GLY A 46 -5.76 -4.88 15.30
C GLY A 46 -4.54 -3.97 15.48
N LYS A 47 -3.37 -4.52 15.81
CA LYS A 47 -2.14 -3.77 16.03
C LYS A 47 -1.24 -3.83 14.79
N TYR A 48 -0.61 -2.71 14.46
CA TYR A 48 0.43 -2.69 13.43
C TYR A 48 1.74 -3.26 13.98
N VAL A 49 2.27 -4.27 13.27
CA VAL A 49 3.50 -4.97 13.61
C VAL A 49 4.43 -4.98 12.41
N TRP A 50 5.74 -4.93 12.67
CA TRP A 50 6.77 -5.04 11.64
C TRP A 50 7.23 -6.49 11.49
N GLU A 51 7.38 -6.91 10.25
CA GLU A 51 7.98 -8.18 9.85
C GLU A 51 9.27 -7.93 9.08
N ASP A 52 10.27 -8.75 9.34
CA ASP A 52 11.52 -8.76 8.60
C ASP A 52 11.36 -9.58 7.32
N HIS A 53 11.45 -8.91 6.18
CA HIS A 53 11.30 -9.47 4.84
C HIS A 53 12.63 -9.50 4.08
N ARG A 54 13.77 -9.30 4.78
CA ARG A 54 15.08 -9.42 4.16
C ARG A 54 15.28 -10.83 3.57
N PRO A 55 15.84 -10.93 2.35
CA PRO A 55 16.00 -12.21 1.70
C PRO A 55 16.99 -13.09 2.46
N ARG A 56 16.70 -14.39 2.56
CA ARG A 56 17.58 -15.38 3.20
C ARG A 56 18.96 -15.48 2.54
N SER A 57 19.08 -15.03 1.29
CA SER A 57 20.37 -14.94 0.57
C SER A 57 21.32 -13.90 1.16
N GLY A 58 20.83 -12.99 2.01
CA GLY A 58 21.61 -11.87 2.53
C GLY A 58 21.82 -10.74 1.54
N ALA A 59 21.14 -10.76 0.38
CA ALA A 59 21.20 -9.68 -0.60
C ALA A 59 20.74 -8.35 0.03
N TRP A 60 21.56 -7.31 -0.09
CA TRP A 60 21.24 -5.98 0.42
C TRP A 60 20.16 -5.31 -0.44
N LYS A 61 19.08 -4.89 0.23
CA LYS A 61 17.90 -4.23 -0.36
C LYS A 61 17.57 -2.86 0.25
N GLY A 62 18.44 -2.37 1.13
CA GLY A 62 18.29 -1.07 1.79
C GLY A 62 18.76 0.10 0.93
N THR A 63 18.75 1.29 1.54
CA THR A 63 19.09 2.57 0.91
C THR A 63 20.56 2.95 1.14
N SER A 64 21.05 4.00 0.48
CA SER A 64 22.38 4.62 0.74
C SER A 64 22.30 5.67 1.86
N GLY A 65 21.48 5.42 2.88
CA GLY A 65 21.29 6.28 4.05
C GLY A 65 20.02 7.14 4.02
N GLY A 66 19.30 7.18 2.90
CA GLY A 66 17.99 7.82 2.80
C GLY A 66 16.88 6.97 3.44
N GLU A 67 15.71 7.57 3.58
CA GLU A 67 14.50 6.88 4.05
C GLU A 67 13.57 6.59 2.87
N VAL A 68 13.12 5.34 2.74
CA VAL A 68 12.11 4.96 1.75
C VAL A 68 10.94 4.31 2.46
N ILE A 69 9.75 4.83 2.22
CA ILE A 69 8.50 4.32 2.78
C ILE A 69 7.48 4.20 1.66
N SER A 70 6.77 3.08 1.60
CA SER A 70 5.82 2.77 0.53
C SER A 70 4.47 2.34 1.08
N PHE A 71 3.40 2.87 0.49
CA PHE A 71 2.03 2.43 0.69
C PHE A 71 1.58 1.61 -0.52
N SER A 72 1.09 0.40 -0.29
CA SER A 72 0.63 -0.51 -1.35
C SER A 72 -0.58 -1.31 -0.90
N GLY A 73 -1.28 -1.96 -1.85
CA GLY A 73 -2.39 -2.86 -1.55
C GLY A 73 -1.97 -4.33 -1.61
N TYR A 74 -2.55 -5.17 -0.74
CA TYR A 74 -2.44 -6.62 -0.78
C TYR A 74 -3.81 -7.29 -0.67
N ASP A 75 -4.01 -8.41 -1.38
CA ASP A 75 -5.24 -9.21 -1.33
C ASP A 75 -5.12 -10.27 -0.23
N ASP A 76 -6.10 -10.33 0.67
CA ASP A 76 -6.06 -11.14 1.89
C ASP A 76 -6.32 -12.65 1.71
N ASP A 77 -6.77 -13.09 0.52
CA ASP A 77 -7.16 -14.48 0.27
C ASP A 77 -6.23 -15.20 -0.72
N GLN A 78 -5.22 -15.89 -0.18
CA GLN A 78 -4.52 -16.97 -0.87
C GLN A 78 -5.43 -18.22 -0.91
N ILE A 79 -6.56 -18.16 -1.63
CA ILE A 79 -7.36 -19.34 -1.98
C ILE A 79 -7.02 -19.74 -3.42
N SER A 80 -6.19 -20.79 -3.50
CA SER A 80 -5.98 -21.73 -4.61
C SER A 80 -6.24 -21.24 -6.04
N ALA A 81 -5.14 -21.19 -6.82
CA ALA A 81 -4.93 -21.46 -8.25
C ALA A 81 -6.06 -21.30 -9.31
N GLU A 82 -7.34 -21.49 -8.99
CA GLU A 82 -8.46 -21.49 -9.95
C GLU A 82 -9.37 -20.25 -9.88
N THR A 83 -9.21 -19.36 -8.90
CA THR A 83 -10.00 -18.10 -8.82
C THR A 83 -9.24 -16.88 -9.37
N SER A 84 -8.20 -17.10 -10.16
CA SER A 84 -7.31 -16.06 -10.69
C SER A 84 -7.96 -15.15 -11.75
N ALA A 85 -9.15 -15.48 -12.26
CA ALA A 85 -9.89 -14.63 -13.20
C ALA A 85 -10.83 -13.63 -12.50
N LEU A 86 -11.30 -13.95 -11.29
CA LEU A 86 -12.27 -13.12 -10.55
C LEU A 86 -11.59 -12.23 -9.48
N SER A 87 -10.46 -12.66 -8.91
CA SER A 87 -9.63 -11.84 -8.01
C SER A 87 -8.84 -10.74 -8.75
N LYS A 88 -8.77 -10.81 -10.09
CA LYS A 88 -8.11 -9.81 -10.95
C LYS A 88 -8.81 -8.47 -11.03
N ILE A 89 -9.99 -8.31 -10.42
CA ILE A 89 -10.60 -6.99 -10.25
C ILE A 89 -9.93 -6.32 -9.03
N THR A 90 -8.62 -6.13 -9.13
CA THR A 90 -7.92 -5.18 -8.28
C THR A 90 -8.47 -3.81 -8.64
N SER A 91 -8.98 -3.11 -7.64
CA SER A 91 -9.50 -1.75 -7.83
C SER A 91 -8.34 -0.78 -8.03
N THR A 92 -7.77 -0.75 -9.24
CA THR A 92 -6.79 0.27 -9.61
C THR A 92 -7.32 1.65 -9.22
N GLY A 93 -6.51 2.41 -8.49
CA GLY A 93 -6.88 3.71 -7.95
C GLY A 93 -7.35 3.69 -6.49
N ALA A 94 -7.60 2.52 -5.87
CA ALA A 94 -8.08 2.45 -4.48
C ALA A 94 -7.03 2.91 -3.46
N MET A 95 -5.76 2.55 -3.68
CA MET A 95 -4.66 2.98 -2.81
C MET A 95 -4.42 4.48 -2.94
N THR A 96 -4.35 4.98 -4.17
CA THR A 96 -4.20 6.40 -4.45
C THR A 96 -5.37 7.22 -3.87
N TYR A 97 -6.60 6.78 -4.12
CA TYR A 97 -7.79 7.47 -3.62
C TYR A 97 -7.86 7.48 -2.08
N SER A 98 -7.62 6.33 -1.44
CA SER A 98 -7.70 6.24 0.02
C SER A 98 -6.59 7.05 0.70
N PHE A 99 -5.41 7.12 0.09
CA PHE A 99 -4.29 7.96 0.54
C PHE A 99 -4.66 9.45 0.49
N ILE A 100 -5.15 9.93 -0.66
CA ILE A 100 -5.60 11.32 -0.83
C ILE A 100 -6.69 11.65 0.19
N GLN A 101 -7.71 10.79 0.29
CA GLN A 101 -8.81 10.98 1.23
C GLN A 101 -8.33 11.05 2.68
N ALA A 102 -7.33 10.24 3.08
CA ALA A 102 -6.77 10.28 4.42
C ALA A 102 -6.12 11.64 4.73
N ILE A 103 -5.35 12.19 3.78
CA ILE A 103 -4.72 13.50 3.91
C ILE A 103 -5.77 14.61 3.97
N GLU A 104 -6.68 14.66 2.99
CA GLU A 104 -7.72 15.70 2.90
C GLU A 104 -8.65 15.71 4.11
N SER A 105 -8.86 14.55 4.74
CA SER A 105 -9.68 14.41 5.95
C SER A 105 -8.90 14.68 7.25
N GLY A 106 -7.65 15.17 7.17
CA GLY A 106 -6.84 15.53 8.33
C GLY A 106 -6.20 14.37 9.09
N HIS A 107 -6.11 13.18 8.49
CA HIS A 107 -5.49 11.99 9.12
C HIS A 107 -4.00 11.83 8.78
N GLY A 108 -3.40 12.79 8.08
CA GLY A 108 -1.98 12.79 7.67
C GLY A 108 -0.99 13.17 8.79
N ASN A 109 -1.30 12.92 10.06
CA ASN A 109 -0.41 13.30 11.17
C ASN A 109 0.68 12.26 11.44
N THR A 110 0.37 10.97 11.33
CA THR A 110 1.27 9.83 11.55
C THR A 110 0.96 8.72 10.57
N TYR A 111 1.93 7.84 10.31
CA TYR A 111 1.76 6.72 9.37
C TYR A 111 0.66 5.76 9.81
N GLY A 112 0.52 5.52 11.11
CA GLY A 112 -0.52 4.67 11.68
C GLY A 112 -1.92 5.27 11.51
N SER A 113 -2.08 6.59 11.68
CA SER A 113 -3.34 7.28 11.39
C SER A 113 -3.71 7.21 9.92
N MET A 114 -2.73 7.38 9.02
CA MET A 114 -2.93 7.23 7.58
C MET A 114 -3.39 5.82 7.23
N LEU A 115 -2.69 4.78 7.68
CA LEU A 115 -3.06 3.39 7.40
C LEU A 115 -4.47 3.06 7.91
N LYS A 116 -4.83 3.54 9.10
CA LYS A 116 -6.17 3.36 9.68
C LYS A 116 -7.25 4.08 8.87
N ALA A 117 -6.98 5.31 8.43
CA ALA A 117 -7.92 6.10 7.63
C ALA A 117 -8.09 5.53 6.21
N MET A 118 -7.00 5.11 5.57
CA MET A 118 -7.00 4.45 4.27
C MET A 118 -7.83 3.16 4.32
N ARG A 119 -7.56 2.30 5.31
CA ARG A 119 -8.33 1.07 5.54
C ARG A 119 -9.81 1.36 5.73
N THR A 120 -10.13 2.31 6.61
CA THR A 120 -11.53 2.71 6.86
C THR A 120 -12.22 3.17 5.58
N THR A 121 -11.51 3.89 4.71
CA THR A 121 -12.03 4.38 3.43
C THR A 121 -12.33 3.23 2.47
N ILE A 122 -11.42 2.26 2.37
CA ILE A 122 -11.59 1.06 1.54
C ILE A 122 -12.79 0.23 2.04
N HIS A 123 -12.83 -0.07 3.35
CA HIS A 123 -13.92 -0.84 3.99
C HIS A 123 -15.30 -0.17 3.92
N LYS A 124 -15.38 1.16 4.10
CA LYS A 124 -16.65 1.90 3.99
C LYS A 124 -17.25 1.83 2.58
N LYS A 125 -16.42 1.77 1.54
CA LYS A 125 -16.90 1.66 0.15
C LYS A 125 -17.33 0.24 -0.21
N ILE A 126 -16.74 -0.79 0.40
CA ILE A 126 -17.13 -2.19 0.25
C ILE A 126 -18.55 -2.44 0.81
N ASN A 127 -18.89 -1.77 1.92
CA ASN A 127 -20.15 -1.99 2.64
C ASN A 127 -21.34 -1.10 2.18
N LYS A 128 -21.21 -0.33 1.09
CA LYS A 128 -22.34 0.42 0.50
C LYS A 128 -22.90 -0.30 -0.75
N PRO A 129 -23.90 -1.18 -0.61
CA PRO A 129 -24.65 -1.69 -1.75
C PRO A 129 -25.64 -0.61 -2.19
N GLY A 130 -25.24 0.25 -3.12
CA GLY A 130 -26.18 1.18 -3.75
C GLY A 130 -25.60 2.48 -4.28
N GLY A 131 -25.49 2.57 -5.61
CA GLY A 131 -26.02 3.69 -6.41
C GLY A 131 -25.65 5.14 -6.06
N GLY A 132 -24.53 5.40 -5.38
CA GLY A 132 -24.05 6.78 -5.18
C GLY A 132 -23.20 7.22 -6.37
N LYS A 133 -23.62 8.27 -7.10
CA LYS A 133 -22.82 8.93 -8.14
C LYS A 133 -21.43 9.26 -7.58
N LEU A 134 -20.39 8.60 -8.09
CA LEU A 134 -19.02 8.91 -7.74
C LEU A 134 -18.66 10.31 -8.27
N PRO A 135 -17.85 11.10 -7.54
CA PRO A 135 -17.14 12.24 -8.11
C PRO A 135 -16.37 11.81 -9.36
N SER A 136 -16.48 12.64 -10.41
CA SER A 136 -16.12 12.37 -11.81
C SER A 136 -14.72 11.78 -12.07
N LEU A 137 -13.74 11.96 -11.17
CA LEU A 137 -12.38 11.42 -11.31
C LEU A 137 -12.29 9.94 -10.91
N ILE A 138 -13.12 9.51 -9.96
CA ILE A 138 -13.07 8.15 -9.42
C ILE A 138 -13.68 7.16 -10.44
N SER A 139 -14.68 7.58 -11.20
CA SER A 139 -15.22 6.76 -12.32
C SER A 139 -14.24 6.66 -13.50
N MET A 140 -13.23 7.53 -13.58
CA MET A 140 -12.19 7.52 -14.62
C MET A 140 -10.98 6.67 -14.23
N LEU A 141 -10.64 6.62 -12.93
CA LEU A 141 -9.51 5.83 -12.41
C LEU A 141 -9.88 4.36 -12.14
N LEU A 142 -11.18 4.06 -12.00
CA LEU A 142 -11.70 2.70 -11.87
C LEU A 142 -12.14 2.18 -13.25
N PRO A 143 -11.47 1.19 -13.84
CA PRO A 143 -11.94 0.60 -15.09
C PRO A 143 -13.23 -0.17 -14.81
N GLY A 144 -14.35 0.32 -15.37
CA GLY A 144 -15.61 -0.42 -15.48
C GLY A 144 -16.52 -0.32 -14.26
N GLY A 145 -17.64 0.41 -14.43
CA GLY A 145 -18.74 0.50 -13.47
C GLY A 145 -19.54 -0.79 -13.29
N LEU A 146 -18.91 -1.85 -12.77
CA LEU A 146 -19.58 -3.10 -12.43
C LEU A 146 -19.05 -3.69 -11.11
N PHE A 147 -19.42 -3.08 -9.98
CA PHE A 147 -19.20 -3.68 -8.66
C PHE A 147 -20.21 -4.80 -8.43
N ARG A 148 -19.87 -6.03 -8.86
CA ARG A 148 -20.61 -7.25 -8.52
C ARG A 148 -19.81 -8.26 -7.70
N GLY A 149 -18.62 -7.88 -7.22
CA GLY A 149 -17.81 -8.66 -6.28
C GLY A 149 -17.05 -7.71 -5.36
N GLY A 150 -17.03 -7.98 -4.06
CA GLY A 150 -16.37 -7.14 -3.07
C GLY A 150 -14.88 -7.03 -3.33
N ILE A 151 -14.36 -5.80 -3.42
CA ILE A 151 -12.93 -5.52 -3.40
C ILE A 151 -12.43 -5.87 -1.99
N ARG A 152 -11.34 -6.64 -1.83
CA ARG A 152 -10.72 -6.94 -0.53
C ARG A 152 -9.24 -6.53 -0.52
N GLN A 153 -8.99 -5.24 -0.76
CA GLN A 153 -7.65 -4.69 -0.60
C GLN A 153 -7.42 -4.21 0.83
N GLU A 154 -6.28 -4.58 1.41
CA GLU A 154 -5.79 -4.03 2.66
C GLU A 154 -4.57 -3.14 2.41
N PRO A 155 -4.53 -1.91 2.95
CA PRO A 155 -3.35 -1.08 2.83
C PRO A 155 -2.22 -1.66 3.67
N GLN A 156 -1.05 -1.76 3.06
CA GLN A 156 0.19 -2.18 3.67
C GLN A 156 1.22 -1.06 3.58
N LEU A 157 2.18 -1.09 4.50
CA LEU A 157 3.29 -0.16 4.55
C LEU A 157 4.59 -0.95 4.53
N THR A 158 5.49 -0.65 3.59
CA THR A 158 6.85 -1.19 3.60
C THR A 158 7.87 -0.07 3.77
N ALA A 159 9.01 -0.35 4.38
CA ALA A 159 10.01 0.68 4.69
C ALA A 159 11.45 0.16 4.68
N SER A 160 12.40 1.09 4.48
CA SER A 160 13.84 0.85 4.62
C SER A 160 14.23 0.49 6.06
N ASP A 161 13.50 1.02 7.05
CA ASP A 161 13.74 0.83 8.49
C ASP A 161 12.43 0.71 9.27
N GLN A 162 12.46 -0.01 10.39
CA GLN A 162 11.33 -0.10 11.30
C GLN A 162 11.19 1.16 12.14
N PHE A 163 9.95 1.55 12.45
CA PHE A 163 9.64 2.68 13.31
C PHE A 163 8.27 2.55 13.98
N ASP A 164 8.03 3.29 15.05
CA ASP A 164 6.69 3.38 15.61
C ASP A 164 5.78 4.20 14.69
N VAL A 165 4.86 3.52 14.01
CA VAL A 165 3.94 4.12 13.04
C VAL A 165 3.00 5.15 13.66
N PHE A 166 2.70 5.07 14.96
CA PHE A 166 1.82 6.03 15.64
C PHE A 166 2.58 7.21 16.26
N SER A 167 3.91 7.10 16.40
CA SER A 167 4.76 8.18 16.90
C SER A 167 5.46 8.94 15.77
N LYS A 168 5.75 8.29 14.63
CA LYS A 168 6.43 8.93 13.50
C LYS A 168 5.48 9.83 12.72
N HIS A 169 5.83 11.12 12.66
CA HIS A 169 5.07 12.10 11.89
C HIS A 169 5.18 11.87 10.38
N PHE A 170 4.05 11.92 9.70
CA PHE A 170 4.00 11.99 8.25
C PHE A 170 4.24 13.45 7.81
N SER A 171 5.08 13.61 6.79
CA SER A 171 5.46 14.89 6.18
C SER A 171 5.66 14.67 4.69
N LEU A 172 5.12 15.57 3.86
CA LEU A 172 5.38 15.63 2.41
C LEU A 172 6.48 16.65 2.11
#